data_AF-A0A9E1GSG9-F1
#
_entry.id   AF-A0A9E1GSG9-F1
#
_cell.length_a   1.000
_cell.length_b   1.000
_cell.length_c   1.000
_cell.angle_alpha   90.00
_cell.angle_beta   90.00
_cell.angle_gamma   90.00
#
_symmetry.space_group_name_H-M   'P 1'
#
loop_
_entity.id
_entity.type
_entity.pdbx_description
1 polymer ?
#
loop_
_entity_poly.entity_id
_entity_poly.type
_entity_poly.pdbx_seq_one_letter_code
_entity_poly.pdbx_strand_id
1 'polypeptide(L)'
;ERGMRLDNVKSDVILKNFWRSNERFADLFNAVIFGGKEILHAECLEEMDTDVSGIIETKDYKETLTRSRDVVKKSAYGVEFIVMGIENQKHIHYAMPLRNMIYDALGYLKEYRELTHTFKNAKRKDKTTTADEFLSKMKKEDRLHPIITLTIYYGEKEWDGPYSLKDMVIEMPEEIQAIFSDYSMNLLEVRNSQNYIFHNHDIQTVFEITREVMAGHFDTIQEKYGTIKVSPELLSVIGKMTGSRELMEIGDGKEIDNMCTALEKLKRDSLNQGIEQGKLSIIRNLLMNGMTAEQIKKTAGATDEEIREAQRTTAEG
;
A
#
# COMPACT_ATOMS: atom_id res chain seq x y z
N GLU A 1 -18.20 7.70 -16.29
CA GLU A 1 -17.47 8.28 -15.13
C GLU A 1 -18.02 7.91 -13.74
N ARG A 2 -19.34 7.81 -13.49
CA ARG A 2 -19.87 7.42 -12.16
C ARG A 2 -19.65 5.93 -11.78
N GLY A 3 -19.53 5.02 -12.74
CA GLY A 3 -19.32 3.57 -12.49
C GLY A 3 -17.93 3.21 -11.94
N MET A 4 -16.85 3.69 -12.57
CA MET A 4 -15.47 3.42 -12.11
C MET A 4 -15.19 3.92 -10.68
N ARG A 5 -15.82 5.03 -10.27
CA ARG A 5 -15.61 5.61 -8.93
C ARG A 5 -16.23 4.76 -7.82
N LEU A 6 -17.33 4.06 -8.08
CA LEU A 6 -18.01 3.21 -7.10
C LEU A 6 -17.29 1.86 -6.93
N ASP A 7 -16.77 1.29 -8.01
CA ASP A 7 -15.97 0.06 -7.97
C ASP A 7 -14.65 0.29 -7.21
N ASN A 8 -13.96 1.41 -7.44
CA ASN A 8 -12.70 1.72 -6.73
C ASN A 8 -12.92 1.89 -5.21
N VAL A 9 -14.00 2.56 -4.78
CA VAL A 9 -14.26 2.80 -3.34
C VAL A 9 -14.58 1.51 -2.59
N LYS A 10 -15.34 0.58 -3.17
CA LYS A 10 -15.55 -0.76 -2.57
C LYS A 10 -14.25 -1.57 -2.55
N SER A 11 -13.44 -1.43 -3.60
CA SER A 11 -12.23 -2.23 -3.78
C SER A 11 -11.08 -1.88 -2.82
N ASP A 12 -10.93 -0.60 -2.43
CA ASP A 12 -9.90 -0.17 -1.47
C ASP A 12 -10.27 -0.51 -0.02
N VAL A 13 -11.57 -0.69 0.26
CA VAL A 13 -12.07 -1.12 1.56
C VAL A 13 -11.71 -2.59 1.84
N ILE A 14 -11.56 -3.43 0.82
CA ILE A 14 -11.20 -4.86 0.98
C ILE A 14 -9.85 -5.02 1.68
N LEU A 15 -8.80 -4.38 1.14
CA LEU A 15 -7.44 -4.47 1.71
C LEU A 15 -7.38 -3.82 3.09
N LYS A 16 -8.05 -2.67 3.27
CA LYS A 16 -8.15 -2.02 4.59
C LYS A 16 -8.76 -2.94 5.64
N ASN A 17 -9.87 -3.58 5.33
CA ASN A 17 -10.54 -4.50 6.24
C ASN A 17 -9.69 -5.75 6.52
N PHE A 18 -9.00 -6.28 5.50
CA PHE A 18 -8.12 -7.43 5.67
C PHE A 18 -7.03 -7.17 6.72
N TRP A 19 -6.39 -6.01 6.65
CA TRP A 19 -5.31 -5.60 7.57
C TRP A 19 -5.78 -5.05 8.92
N ARG A 20 -7.10 -4.85 9.11
CA ARG A 20 -7.65 -4.47 10.42
C ARG A 20 -7.53 -5.57 11.47
N SER A 21 -7.43 -6.84 11.08
CA SER A 21 -7.13 -7.93 12.02
C SER A 21 -5.78 -7.70 12.72
N ASN A 22 -5.76 -7.72 14.06
CA ASN A 22 -4.53 -7.56 14.84
C ASN A 22 -3.55 -8.71 14.62
N GLU A 23 -4.05 -9.95 14.53
CA GLU A 23 -3.23 -11.13 14.27
C GLU A 23 -2.51 -11.03 12.93
N ARG A 24 -3.26 -10.67 11.87
CA ARG A 24 -2.69 -10.50 10.53
C ARG A 24 -1.67 -9.35 10.51
N PHE A 25 -2.00 -8.22 11.13
CA PHE A 25 -1.11 -7.07 11.18
C PHE A 25 0.20 -7.38 11.92
N ALA A 26 0.12 -8.02 13.10
CA ALA A 26 1.28 -8.38 13.90
C ALA A 26 2.20 -9.35 13.15
N ASP A 27 1.64 -10.42 12.57
CA ASP A 27 2.41 -11.41 11.83
C ASP A 27 3.09 -10.83 10.58
N LEU A 28 2.40 -9.93 9.85
CA LEU A 28 2.98 -9.21 8.72
C LEU A 28 4.23 -8.42 9.13
N PHE A 29 4.13 -7.59 10.16
CA PHE A 29 5.26 -6.76 10.62
C PHE A 29 6.38 -7.60 11.23
N ASN A 30 6.03 -8.64 12.01
CA ASN A 30 7.01 -9.57 12.57
C ASN A 30 7.82 -10.26 11.46
N ALA A 31 7.15 -10.76 10.42
CA ALA A 31 7.81 -11.41 9.30
C ALA A 31 8.65 -10.42 8.46
N VAL A 32 8.08 -9.26 8.09
CA VAL A 32 8.68 -8.36 7.10
C VAL A 32 9.67 -7.37 7.70
N ILE A 33 9.29 -6.70 8.80
CA ILE A 33 10.09 -5.63 9.41
C ILE A 33 11.05 -6.20 10.44
N PHE A 34 10.61 -7.16 11.25
CA PHE A 34 11.38 -7.69 12.38
C PHE A 34 12.12 -9.00 12.05
N GLY A 35 12.17 -9.39 10.78
CA GLY A 35 12.95 -10.55 10.30
C GLY A 35 12.47 -11.88 10.87
N GLY A 36 11.16 -12.06 11.03
CA GLY A 36 10.53 -13.27 11.56
C GLY A 36 10.48 -13.35 13.08
N LYS A 37 10.99 -12.35 13.81
CA LYS A 37 10.91 -12.32 15.28
C LYS A 37 9.55 -11.83 15.72
N GLU A 38 8.95 -12.54 16.67
CA GLU A 38 7.70 -12.14 17.30
C GLU A 38 7.96 -10.99 18.30
N ILE A 39 7.90 -9.75 17.79
CA ILE A 39 8.07 -8.52 18.57
C ILE A 39 6.72 -7.89 18.88
N LEU A 40 5.80 -7.91 17.91
CA LEU A 40 4.44 -7.45 18.08
C LEU A 40 3.53 -8.60 18.48
N HIS A 41 2.74 -8.38 19.52
CA HIS A 41 1.67 -9.28 19.93
C HIS A 41 0.31 -8.65 19.59
N ALA A 42 -0.60 -9.46 19.06
CA ALA A 42 -1.88 -9.00 18.53
C ALA A 42 -2.77 -8.36 19.60
N GLU A 43 -2.67 -8.82 20.84
CA GLU A 43 -3.43 -8.34 21.99
C GLU A 43 -3.00 -6.93 22.43
N CYS A 44 -1.79 -6.51 22.06
CA CYS A 44 -1.23 -5.22 22.41
C CYS A 44 -1.45 -4.15 21.32
N LEU A 45 -2.13 -4.50 20.22
CA LEU A 45 -2.37 -3.59 19.10
C LEU A 45 -3.71 -2.84 19.25
N GLU A 46 -3.64 -1.51 19.17
CA GLU A 46 -4.79 -0.61 19.17
C GLU A 46 -4.91 0.11 17.82
N GLU A 47 -6.11 0.17 17.25
CA GLU A 47 -6.36 0.92 16.00
C GLU A 47 -6.27 2.43 16.25
N MET A 48 -5.56 3.13 15.38
CA MET A 48 -5.46 4.59 15.39
C MET A 48 -6.18 5.19 14.18
N ASP A 49 -6.66 6.43 14.35
CA ASP A 49 -7.19 7.21 13.24
C ASP A 49 -6.13 7.38 12.14
N THR A 50 -6.49 6.98 10.92
CA THR A 50 -5.63 7.03 9.75
C THR A 50 -5.57 8.42 9.12
N ASP A 51 -6.44 9.35 9.54
CA ASP A 51 -6.48 10.71 9.04
C ASP A 51 -5.43 11.62 9.70
N VAL A 52 -4.58 12.21 8.86
CA VAL A 52 -3.60 13.25 9.21
C VAL A 52 -3.92 14.60 8.53
N SER A 53 -5.10 14.75 7.94
CA SER A 53 -5.54 15.93 7.16
C SER A 53 -5.59 17.24 7.96
N GLY A 54 -5.83 17.17 9.28
CA GLY A 54 -5.95 18.34 10.15
C GLY A 54 -4.62 19.02 10.52
N ILE A 55 -3.49 18.61 9.92
CA ILE A 55 -2.16 18.89 10.48
C ILE A 55 -1.49 20.15 9.90
N ILE A 56 -1.99 20.78 8.83
CA ILE A 56 -1.36 22.01 8.28
C ILE A 56 -2.29 23.22 8.45
N GLU A 57 -2.35 23.75 9.67
CA GLU A 57 -2.79 25.14 9.90
C GLU A 57 -1.59 25.96 10.40
N THR A 58 -0.79 26.45 9.46
CA THR A 58 0.16 27.55 9.70
C THR A 58 -0.40 28.77 8.98
N LYS A 59 -0.40 29.94 9.63
CA LYS A 59 -1.10 31.16 9.17
C LYS A 59 -0.79 31.60 7.73
N ASP A 60 0.33 31.15 7.14
CA ASP A 60 0.77 31.53 5.80
C ASP A 60 0.94 30.36 4.80
N TYR A 61 0.52 29.13 5.16
CA TYR A 61 0.56 27.99 4.23
C TYR A 61 -0.68 27.11 4.43
N LYS A 62 -1.77 27.45 3.72
CA LYS A 62 -2.98 26.63 3.62
C LYS A 62 -2.91 25.78 2.35
N GLU A 63 -2.21 24.65 2.44
CA GLU A 63 -2.53 23.50 1.60
C GLU A 63 -3.28 22.49 2.47
N THR A 64 -4.55 22.29 2.19
CA THR A 64 -5.35 21.20 2.78
C THR A 64 -4.85 19.90 2.17
N LEU A 65 -3.78 19.35 2.74
CA LEU A 65 -3.25 18.06 2.32
C LEU A 65 -4.08 16.97 3.01
N THR A 66 -5.24 16.62 2.44
CA THR A 66 -6.04 15.48 2.90
C THR A 66 -5.30 14.20 2.53
N ARG A 67 -4.52 13.64 3.46
CA ARG A 67 -3.83 12.37 3.25
C ARG A 67 -4.13 11.45 4.43
N SER A 68 -4.44 10.21 4.11
CA SER A 68 -4.60 9.12 5.08
C SER A 68 -3.76 7.93 4.65
N ARG A 69 -3.25 7.17 5.63
CA ARG A 69 -2.72 5.82 5.40
C ARG A 69 -3.88 4.82 5.31
N ASP A 70 -3.65 3.60 4.84
CA ASP A 70 -4.71 2.60 4.78
C ASP A 70 -5.09 2.05 6.16
N VAL A 71 -4.08 1.70 6.97
CA VAL A 71 -4.26 1.20 8.33
C VAL A 71 -3.15 1.76 9.21
N VAL A 72 -3.48 2.21 10.42
CA VAL A 72 -2.51 2.65 11.44
C VAL A 72 -2.82 1.96 12.76
N LYS A 73 -1.81 1.38 13.40
CA LYS A 73 -1.92 0.76 14.73
C LYS A 73 -0.83 1.24 15.67
N LYS A 74 -1.13 1.20 16.96
CA LYS A 74 -0.19 1.47 18.05
C LYS A 74 0.02 0.19 18.84
N SER A 75 1.26 -0.15 19.17
CA SER A 75 1.58 -1.28 20.06
C SER A 75 2.33 -0.80 21.29
N ALA A 76 2.05 -1.38 22.46
CA ALA A 76 2.84 -1.16 23.68
C ALA A 76 3.98 -2.19 23.77
N TYR A 77 5.22 -1.78 23.52
CA TYR A 77 6.41 -2.61 23.66
C TYR A 77 7.15 -2.26 24.96
N GLY A 78 7.02 -3.09 25.99
CA GLY A 78 7.85 -2.96 27.20
C GLY A 78 7.76 -1.63 27.94
N VAL A 79 6.65 -0.87 27.78
CA VAL A 79 6.33 0.48 28.31
C VAL A 79 6.53 1.65 27.29
N GLU A 80 7.06 1.41 26.09
CA GLU A 80 7.14 2.41 25.00
C GLU A 80 6.25 2.02 23.80
N PHE A 81 5.53 2.98 23.21
CA PHE A 81 4.62 2.68 22.10
C PHE A 81 5.25 2.88 20.72
N ILE A 82 4.89 2.04 19.74
CA ILE A 82 5.29 2.18 18.33
C ILE A 82 4.04 2.36 17.47
N VAL A 83 4.04 3.35 16.58
CA VAL A 83 2.98 3.58 15.59
C VAL A 83 3.38 2.93 14.27
N MET A 84 2.50 2.13 13.70
CA MET A 84 2.78 1.34 12.49
C MET A 84 1.72 1.58 11.44
N GLY A 85 2.15 1.90 10.22
CA GLY A 85 1.27 2.20 9.09
C GLY A 85 1.43 1.20 7.95
N ILE A 86 0.32 0.83 7.30
CA ILE A 86 0.31 0.09 6.03
C ILE A 86 -0.16 1.04 4.92
N GLU A 87 0.55 0.98 3.78
CA GLU A 87 0.18 1.63 2.53
C GLU A 87 0.10 0.57 1.41
N ASN A 88 -1.08 0.28 0.89
CA ASN A 88 -1.29 -0.69 -0.18
C ASN A 88 -1.15 0.00 -1.54
N GLN A 89 -0.25 -0.48 -2.38
CA GLN A 89 0.09 0.15 -3.65
C GLN A 89 -0.02 -0.83 -4.83
N LYS A 90 -0.91 -0.54 -5.79
CA LYS A 90 -1.05 -1.33 -7.03
C LYS A 90 -0.08 -0.86 -8.13
N HIS A 91 0.09 0.45 -8.30
CA HIS A 91 0.90 1.03 -9.37
C HIS A 91 2.20 1.59 -8.82
N ILE A 92 3.28 1.53 -9.59
CA ILE A 92 4.54 2.12 -9.16
C ILE A 92 4.35 3.64 -9.05
N HIS A 93 4.73 4.18 -7.90
CA HIS A 93 4.66 5.61 -7.65
C HIS A 93 6.08 6.10 -7.32
N TYR A 94 6.74 6.73 -8.30
CA TYR A 94 8.16 7.10 -8.19
C TYR A 94 8.48 8.10 -7.08
N ALA A 95 7.48 8.72 -6.45
CA ALA A 95 7.68 9.53 -5.24
C ALA A 95 7.25 8.81 -3.93
N MET A 96 7.24 7.47 -3.89
CA MET A 96 6.84 6.71 -2.70
C MET A 96 7.70 7.00 -1.47
N PRO A 97 9.05 7.02 -1.52
CA PRO A 97 9.85 7.36 -0.35
C PRO A 97 9.51 8.73 0.24
N LEU A 98 9.38 9.76 -0.62
CA LEU A 98 8.95 11.09 -0.19
C LEU A 98 7.53 11.08 0.40
N ARG A 99 6.61 10.31 -0.19
CA ARG A 99 5.24 10.17 0.32
C ARG A 99 5.23 9.54 1.71
N ASN A 100 5.98 8.47 1.93
CA ASN A 100 6.13 7.83 3.24
C ASN A 100 6.77 8.78 4.26
N MET A 101 7.83 9.51 3.88
CA MET A 101 8.46 10.52 4.73
C MET A 101 7.47 11.59 5.19
N ILE A 102 6.64 12.12 4.28
CA ILE A 102 5.61 13.11 4.60
C ILE A 102 4.59 12.51 5.58
N TYR A 103 4.14 11.28 5.35
CA TYR A 103 3.19 10.62 6.27
C TYR A 103 3.77 10.46 7.68
N ASP A 104 5.02 10.02 7.80
CA ASP A 104 5.69 9.85 9.09
C ASP A 104 5.89 11.20 9.78
N ALA A 105 6.38 12.21 9.05
CA ALA A 105 6.55 13.57 9.57
C ALA A 105 5.23 14.20 10.05
N LEU A 106 4.13 14.00 9.31
CA LEU A 106 2.81 14.46 9.73
C LEU A 106 2.33 13.72 10.99
N GLY A 107 2.60 12.42 11.11
CA GLY A 107 2.33 11.65 12.33
C GLY A 107 3.04 12.22 13.56
N TYR A 108 4.34 12.51 13.44
CA TYR A 108 5.11 13.15 14.51
C TYR A 108 4.59 14.55 14.84
N LEU A 109 4.18 15.32 13.83
CA LEU A 109 3.60 16.65 14.06
C LEU A 109 2.25 16.57 14.79
N LYS A 110 1.43 15.53 14.54
CA LYS A 110 0.19 15.25 15.31
C LYS A 110 0.52 15.04 16.77
N GLU A 111 1.45 14.13 17.05
CA GLU A 111 1.85 13.76 18.40
C GLU A 111 2.45 14.95 19.17
N TYR A 112 3.33 15.73 18.54
CA TYR A 112 3.89 16.94 19.13
C TYR A 112 2.81 17.97 19.53
N ARG A 113 1.72 18.08 18.75
CA ARG A 113 0.59 18.95 19.11
C ARG A 113 -0.18 18.44 20.32
N GLU A 114 -0.35 17.13 20.44
CA GLU A 114 -0.98 16.50 21.61
C GLU A 114 -0.14 16.72 22.87
N LEU A 115 1.19 16.56 22.78
CA LEU A 115 2.13 16.92 23.85
C LEU A 115 2.02 18.39 24.22
N THR A 116 2.02 19.29 23.23
CA THR A 116 1.85 20.74 23.44
C THR A 116 0.54 21.07 24.15
N HIS A 117 -0.56 20.40 23.79
CA HIS A 117 -1.87 20.62 24.40
C HIS A 117 -1.87 20.17 25.87
N THR A 118 -1.28 19.01 26.14
CA THR A 118 -1.09 18.48 27.50
C THR A 118 -0.20 19.41 28.34
N PHE A 119 0.90 19.90 27.77
CA PHE A 119 1.81 20.87 28.39
C PHE A 119 1.08 22.16 28.79
N LYS A 120 0.27 22.73 27.89
CA LYS A 120 -0.55 23.93 28.19
C LYS A 120 -1.53 23.71 29.34
N ASN A 121 -2.13 22.52 29.44
CA ASN A 121 -3.06 22.17 30.50
C ASN A 121 -2.35 21.95 31.84
N ALA A 122 -1.18 21.29 31.82
CA ALA A 122 -0.36 21.03 33.01
C ALA A 122 0.27 22.31 33.61
N LYS A 123 0.53 23.32 32.77
CA LYS A 123 1.05 24.65 33.14
C LYS A 123 0.22 25.38 34.20
N ARG A 124 -1.05 25.02 34.40
CA ARG A 124 -1.89 25.57 35.49
C ARG A 124 -1.45 25.09 36.88
N LYS A 125 -0.56 24.09 36.98
CA LYS A 125 -0.15 23.44 38.24
C LYS A 125 1.36 23.38 38.47
N ASP A 126 2.21 23.54 37.45
CA ASP A 126 3.66 23.27 37.54
C ASP A 126 4.49 24.57 37.46
N LYS A 127 5.31 24.83 38.49
CA LYS A 127 6.19 26.01 38.62
C LYS A 127 7.65 25.74 38.20
N THR A 128 7.96 24.52 37.74
CA THR A 128 9.35 24.07 37.50
C THR A 128 9.79 24.11 36.03
N THR A 129 8.94 24.56 35.12
CA THR A 129 9.22 24.64 33.67
C THR A 129 10.33 25.64 33.33
N THR A 130 11.32 25.19 32.55
CA THR A 130 12.42 26.04 32.07
C THR A 130 11.98 26.97 30.93
N ALA A 131 12.80 27.98 30.61
CA ALA A 131 12.53 28.89 29.49
C ALA A 131 12.51 28.16 28.14
N ASP A 132 13.42 27.21 27.93
CA ASP A 132 13.51 26.45 26.68
C ASP A 132 12.30 25.53 26.49
N GLU A 133 11.87 24.83 27.55
CA GLU A 133 10.64 24.02 27.52
C GLU A 133 9.39 24.87 27.28
N PHE A 134 9.37 26.09 27.81
CA PHE A 134 8.27 27.01 27.55
C PHE A 134 8.20 27.43 26.08
N LEU A 135 9.35 27.72 25.46
CA LEU A 135 9.44 28.15 24.06
C LEU A 135 9.16 27.00 23.10
N SER A 136 9.73 25.81 23.38
CA SER A 136 9.51 24.60 22.59
C SER A 136 8.14 23.96 22.83
N LYS A 137 7.47 24.25 23.96
CA LYS A 137 6.21 23.62 24.39
C LYS A 137 6.32 22.09 24.55
N MET A 138 7.53 21.61 24.81
CA MET A 138 7.89 20.22 25.00
C MET A 138 8.90 20.13 26.15
N LYS A 139 8.68 19.21 27.10
CA LYS A 139 9.59 18.99 28.21
C LYS A 139 10.86 18.28 27.74
N LYS A 140 11.95 18.43 28.48
CA LYS A 140 13.22 17.74 28.18
C LYS A 140 13.07 16.21 28.19
N GLU A 141 12.17 15.69 29.02
CA GLU A 141 11.90 14.27 29.18
C GLU A 141 10.84 13.74 28.20
N ASP A 142 10.10 14.62 27.51
CA ASP A 142 9.12 14.18 26.52
C ASP A 142 9.83 13.41 25.40
N ARG A 143 9.22 12.30 24.95
CA ARG A 143 9.70 11.48 23.83
C ARG A 143 8.57 11.29 22.85
N LEU A 144 8.91 11.31 21.57
CA LEU A 144 7.99 10.95 20.49
C LEU A 144 8.03 9.44 20.28
N HIS A 145 6.91 8.85 19.92
CA HIS A 145 6.81 7.42 19.63
C HIS A 145 7.33 7.12 18.21
N PRO A 146 8.15 6.09 18.00
CA PRO A 146 8.61 5.70 16.66
C PRO A 146 7.43 5.44 15.72
N ILE A 147 7.51 5.95 14.49
CA ILE A 147 6.54 5.71 13.42
C ILE A 147 7.21 4.88 12.34
N ILE A 148 6.62 3.72 12.00
CA ILE A 148 7.14 2.80 10.99
C ILE A 148 6.06 2.57 9.92
N THR A 149 6.32 3.00 8.69
CA THR A 149 5.42 2.74 7.56
C THR A 149 5.96 1.60 6.70
N LEU A 150 5.09 0.64 6.37
CA LEU A 150 5.32 -0.45 5.42
C LEU A 150 4.44 -0.24 4.18
N THR A 151 5.07 -0.14 3.01
CA THR A 151 4.39 -0.14 1.72
C THR A 151 4.29 -1.58 1.20
N ILE A 152 3.07 -2.04 0.91
CA ILE A 152 2.81 -3.35 0.29
C ILE A 152 2.52 -3.11 -1.19
N TYR A 153 3.46 -3.51 -2.04
CA TYR A 153 3.33 -3.43 -3.49
C TYR A 153 2.87 -4.76 -4.08
N TYR A 154 1.75 -4.74 -4.77
CA TYR A 154 1.13 -5.90 -5.42
C TYR A 154 0.85 -5.63 -6.91
N GLY A 155 1.69 -4.83 -7.55
CA GLY A 155 1.58 -4.59 -8.99
C GLY A 155 2.03 -5.78 -9.82
N GLU A 156 1.63 -5.79 -11.10
CA GLU A 156 2.01 -6.83 -12.05
C GLU A 156 3.49 -6.75 -12.44
N LYS A 157 4.06 -5.53 -12.48
CA LYS A 157 5.45 -5.27 -12.81
C LYS A 157 6.34 -5.47 -11.59
N GLU A 158 7.62 -5.73 -11.83
CA GLU A 158 8.63 -5.61 -10.77
C GLU A 158 8.76 -4.15 -10.36
N TRP A 159 9.01 -3.92 -9.07
CA TRP A 159 9.25 -2.57 -8.56
C TRP A 159 10.53 -1.96 -9.15
N ASP A 160 10.38 -0.88 -9.92
CA ASP A 160 11.48 -0.08 -10.50
C ASP A 160 11.56 1.33 -9.91
N GLY A 161 10.84 1.58 -8.81
CA GLY A 161 10.84 2.86 -8.11
C GLY A 161 11.99 3.02 -7.10
N PRO A 162 12.19 4.24 -6.58
CA PRO A 162 13.19 4.50 -5.56
C PRO A 162 12.83 3.82 -4.23
N TYR A 163 13.84 3.39 -3.48
CA TYR A 163 13.72 2.79 -2.15
C TYR A 163 14.01 3.79 -1.03
N SER A 164 14.62 4.92 -1.37
CA SER A 164 15.01 5.98 -0.43
C SER A 164 14.85 7.37 -1.04
N LEU A 165 14.90 8.40 -0.21
CA LEU A 165 14.93 9.78 -0.69
C LEU A 165 16.20 10.05 -1.50
N LYS A 166 17.31 9.42 -1.15
CA LYS A 166 18.57 9.50 -1.88
C LYS A 166 18.45 9.02 -3.34
N ASP A 167 17.64 8.00 -3.62
CA ASP A 167 17.39 7.52 -4.99
C ASP A 167 16.57 8.53 -5.82
N MET A 168 15.93 9.51 -5.17
CA MET A 168 15.07 10.52 -5.81
C MET A 168 15.77 11.85 -6.08
N VAL A 169 16.88 12.12 -5.40
CA VAL A 169 17.64 13.36 -5.57
C VAL A 169 18.69 13.19 -6.67
N ILE A 170 19.11 14.30 -7.26
CA ILE A 170 20.17 14.32 -8.26
C ILE A 170 21.48 13.74 -7.67
N GLU A 171 22.38 13.32 -8.55
CA GLU A 171 23.71 12.85 -8.14
C GLU A 171 24.43 13.91 -7.29
N MET A 172 24.93 13.47 -6.14
CA MET A 172 25.61 14.32 -5.16
C MET A 172 27.09 13.94 -5.08
N PRO A 173 28.01 14.92 -4.95
CA PRO A 173 29.40 14.66 -4.57
C PRO A 173 29.50 13.86 -3.25
N GLU A 174 30.57 13.07 -3.09
CA GLU A 174 30.76 12.20 -1.91
C GLU A 174 30.68 12.97 -0.59
N GLU A 175 31.20 14.21 -0.55
CA GLU A 175 31.18 15.06 0.64
C GLU A 175 29.75 15.44 1.06
N ILE A 176 28.86 15.65 0.10
CA ILE A 176 27.45 15.95 0.35
C ILE A 176 26.69 14.66 0.71
N GLN A 177 26.98 13.57 0.01
CA GLN A 177 26.36 12.27 0.25
C GLN A 177 26.60 11.79 1.70
N ALA A 178 27.77 12.09 2.27
CA ALA A 178 28.13 11.71 3.64
C ALA A 178 27.34 12.44 4.74
N ILE A 179 26.81 13.64 4.44
CA ILE A 179 26.03 14.45 5.41
C ILE A 179 24.54 14.50 5.08
N PHE A 180 24.12 13.89 3.97
CA PHE A 180 22.72 13.88 3.54
C PHE A 180 21.87 13.00 4.47
N SER A 181 20.80 13.59 4.99
CA SER A 181 19.80 12.87 5.79
C SER A 181 18.88 12.06 4.88
N ASP A 182 19.26 10.81 4.63
CA ASP A 182 18.46 9.89 3.83
C ASP A 182 17.25 9.36 4.60
N TYR A 183 16.16 9.12 3.89
CA TYR A 183 14.96 8.48 4.39
C TYR A 183 14.71 7.22 3.56
N SER A 184 14.92 6.05 4.15
CA SER A 184 14.63 4.75 3.54
C SER A 184 13.19 4.33 3.79
N MET A 185 12.51 3.85 2.76
CA MET A 185 11.16 3.30 2.89
C MET A 185 11.20 1.79 3.13
N ASN A 186 10.22 1.25 3.87
CA ASN A 186 10.03 -0.19 3.96
C ASN A 186 9.07 -0.65 2.85
N LEU A 187 9.53 -1.54 1.97
CA LEU A 187 8.76 -2.08 0.86
C LEU A 187 8.65 -3.61 0.97
N LEU A 188 7.43 -4.11 0.84
CA LEU A 188 7.13 -5.51 0.62
C LEU A 188 6.54 -5.67 -0.77
N GLU A 189 7.23 -6.38 -1.66
CA GLU A 189 6.71 -6.74 -2.96
C GLU A 189 6.10 -8.14 -2.90
N VAL A 190 4.79 -8.25 -3.14
CA VAL A 190 4.05 -9.53 -3.04
C VAL A 190 4.60 -10.57 -4.01
N ARG A 191 5.02 -10.15 -5.22
CA ARG A 191 5.67 -11.02 -6.21
C ARG A 191 6.94 -11.69 -5.67
N ASN A 192 7.67 -10.99 -4.79
CA ASN A 192 8.94 -11.44 -4.20
C ASN A 192 8.78 -11.89 -2.74
N SER A 193 7.56 -12.23 -2.32
CA SER A 193 7.22 -12.55 -0.92
C SER A 193 7.68 -13.93 -0.44
N GLN A 194 8.25 -14.77 -1.31
CA GLN A 194 8.60 -16.18 -1.02
C GLN A 194 9.59 -16.38 0.13
N ASN A 195 10.39 -15.35 0.43
CA ASN A 195 11.39 -15.40 1.50
C ASN A 195 10.79 -15.07 2.88
N TYR A 196 9.55 -14.58 2.94
CA TYR A 196 8.87 -14.33 4.20
C TYR A 196 8.08 -15.57 4.63
N ILE A 197 8.20 -15.90 5.91
CA ILE A 197 7.45 -16.98 6.55
C ILE A 197 6.39 -16.32 7.43
N PHE A 198 5.14 -16.47 7.05
CA PHE A 198 3.99 -15.98 7.82
C PHE A 198 3.41 -17.12 8.66
N HIS A 199 3.15 -16.87 9.94
CA HIS A 199 2.47 -17.83 10.81
C HIS A 199 0.95 -17.77 10.64
N ASN A 200 0.43 -16.63 10.18
CA ASN A 200 -0.97 -16.46 9.87
C ASN A 200 -1.30 -17.09 8.51
N HIS A 201 -2.11 -18.15 8.53
CA HIS A 201 -2.50 -18.92 7.34
C HIS A 201 -3.16 -18.05 6.26
N ASP A 202 -3.94 -17.05 6.65
CA ASP A 202 -4.64 -16.18 5.69
C ASP A 202 -3.65 -15.36 4.87
N ILE A 203 -2.64 -14.78 5.52
CA ILE A 203 -1.59 -14.00 4.84
C ILE A 203 -0.79 -14.92 3.92
N GLN A 204 -0.35 -16.07 4.45
CA GLN A 204 0.39 -17.05 3.66
C GLN A 204 -0.39 -17.44 2.39
N THR A 205 -1.69 -17.73 2.54
CA THR A 205 -2.56 -18.12 1.43
C THR A 205 -2.74 -17.00 0.41
N VAL A 206 -3.06 -15.78 0.86
CA VAL A 206 -3.26 -14.63 -0.03
C VAL A 206 -1.98 -14.33 -0.81
N PHE A 207 -0.83 -14.30 -0.14
CA PHE A 207 0.43 -13.92 -0.78
C PHE A 207 0.94 -15.00 -1.72
N GLU A 208 0.86 -16.27 -1.34
CA GLU A 208 1.25 -17.38 -2.21
C GLU A 208 0.36 -17.44 -3.45
N ILE A 209 -0.97 -17.46 -3.30
CA ILE A 209 -1.87 -17.51 -4.46
C ILE A 209 -1.66 -16.30 -5.36
N THR A 210 -1.61 -15.09 -4.78
CA THR A 210 -1.40 -13.85 -5.56
C THR A 210 -0.08 -13.90 -6.34
N ARG A 211 1.01 -14.35 -5.71
CA ARG A 211 2.32 -14.50 -6.35
C ARG A 211 2.28 -15.51 -7.49
N GLU A 212 1.71 -16.70 -7.27
CA GLU A 212 1.61 -17.72 -8.31
C GLU A 212 0.71 -17.27 -9.49
N VAL A 213 -0.36 -16.52 -9.23
CA VAL A 213 -1.21 -15.93 -10.29
C VAL A 213 -0.41 -14.93 -11.10
N MET A 214 0.33 -14.05 -10.42
CA MET A 214 1.21 -13.05 -11.03
C MET A 214 2.37 -13.66 -11.83
N ALA A 215 2.76 -14.88 -11.50
CA ALA A 215 3.73 -15.69 -12.26
C ALA A 215 3.09 -16.54 -13.38
N GLY A 216 1.75 -16.62 -13.43
CA GLY A 216 1.02 -17.46 -14.38
C GLY A 216 1.04 -18.97 -14.04
N HIS A 217 1.43 -19.34 -12.83
CA HIS A 217 1.57 -20.73 -12.37
C HIS A 217 0.25 -21.34 -11.86
N PHE A 218 -0.79 -21.31 -12.70
CA PHE A 218 -2.13 -21.78 -12.31
C PHE A 218 -2.18 -23.25 -11.91
N ASP A 219 -1.33 -24.09 -12.52
CA ASP A 219 -1.30 -25.53 -12.23
C ASP A 219 -0.78 -25.80 -10.81
N THR A 220 0.22 -25.03 -10.35
CA THR A 220 0.73 -25.05 -8.96
C THR A 220 -0.36 -24.68 -7.96
N ILE A 221 -1.16 -23.65 -8.28
CA ILE A 221 -2.27 -23.23 -7.42
C ILE A 221 -3.34 -24.31 -7.37
N GLN A 222 -3.67 -24.92 -8.51
CA GLN A 222 -4.65 -25.99 -8.60
C GLN A 222 -4.22 -27.24 -7.81
N GLU A 223 -2.94 -27.61 -7.88
CA GLU A 223 -2.39 -28.75 -7.13
C GLU A 223 -2.44 -28.51 -5.62
N LYS A 224 -2.02 -27.32 -5.16
CA LYS A 224 -1.91 -26.99 -3.73
C LYS A 224 -3.25 -26.60 -3.10
N TYR A 225 -4.08 -25.85 -3.82
CA TYR A 225 -5.29 -25.23 -3.28
C TYR A 225 -6.60 -25.75 -3.89
N GLY A 226 -6.58 -26.57 -4.94
CA GLY A 226 -7.81 -27.00 -5.63
C GLY A 226 -8.84 -27.68 -4.71
N THR A 227 -8.38 -28.39 -3.66
CA THR A 227 -9.24 -29.07 -2.68
C THR A 227 -9.41 -28.29 -1.37
N ILE A 228 -8.67 -27.20 -1.18
CA ILE A 228 -8.70 -26.39 0.04
C ILE A 228 -9.83 -25.37 -0.06
N LYS A 229 -10.62 -25.24 1.00
CA LYS A 229 -11.62 -24.17 1.09
C LYS A 229 -10.93 -22.87 1.45
N VAL A 230 -10.97 -21.90 0.54
CA VAL A 230 -10.53 -20.53 0.78
C VAL A 230 -11.75 -19.69 1.14
N SER A 231 -11.64 -18.83 2.16
CA SER A 231 -12.78 -18.02 2.59
C SER A 231 -13.15 -16.96 1.54
N PRO A 232 -14.41 -16.52 1.47
CA PRO A 232 -14.83 -15.46 0.54
C PRO A 232 -14.04 -14.16 0.72
N GLU A 233 -13.66 -13.82 1.96
CA GLU A 233 -12.81 -12.67 2.25
C GLU A 233 -11.46 -12.77 1.54
N LEU A 234 -10.77 -13.92 1.66
CA LEU A 234 -9.45 -14.11 1.03
C LEU A 234 -9.57 -14.10 -0.50
N LEU A 235 -10.62 -14.68 -1.07
CA LEU A 235 -10.87 -14.62 -2.51
C LEU A 235 -11.07 -13.17 -2.98
N SER A 236 -11.76 -12.35 -2.21
CA SER A 236 -11.95 -10.92 -2.50
C SER A 236 -10.61 -10.17 -2.47
N VAL A 237 -9.76 -10.45 -1.48
CA VAL A 237 -8.42 -9.86 -1.36
C VAL A 237 -7.52 -10.28 -2.52
N ILE A 238 -7.47 -11.59 -2.84
CA ILE A 238 -6.70 -12.12 -3.97
C ILE A 238 -7.19 -11.48 -5.27
N GLY A 239 -8.51 -11.45 -5.50
CA GLY A 239 -9.11 -10.81 -6.67
C GLY A 239 -8.74 -9.33 -6.79
N LYS A 240 -8.74 -8.59 -5.69
CA LYS A 240 -8.29 -7.18 -5.68
C LYS A 240 -6.82 -7.05 -6.03
N MET A 241 -5.94 -7.90 -5.48
CA MET A 241 -4.50 -7.84 -5.74
C MET A 241 -4.15 -8.24 -7.18
N THR A 242 -4.81 -9.27 -7.72
CA THR A 242 -4.58 -9.77 -9.09
C THR A 242 -5.40 -9.02 -10.14
N GLY A 243 -6.32 -8.14 -9.74
CA GLY A 243 -7.23 -7.46 -10.65
C GLY A 243 -8.35 -8.34 -11.22
N SER A 244 -8.58 -9.55 -10.68
CA SER A 244 -9.69 -10.41 -11.10
C SER A 244 -11.01 -9.94 -10.49
N ARG A 245 -11.87 -9.38 -11.35
CA ARG A 245 -13.24 -8.99 -11.01
C ARG A 245 -14.09 -10.20 -10.64
N GLU A 246 -13.90 -11.32 -11.31
CA GLU A 246 -14.68 -12.53 -11.03
C GLU A 246 -14.43 -13.02 -9.59
N LEU A 247 -13.19 -13.05 -9.12
CA LEU A 247 -12.88 -13.40 -7.72
C LEU A 247 -13.48 -12.43 -6.70
N MET A 248 -13.47 -11.13 -6.99
CA MET A 248 -14.10 -10.13 -6.12
C MET A 248 -15.61 -10.35 -6.00
N GLU A 249 -16.30 -10.64 -7.11
CA GLU A 249 -17.74 -10.93 -7.11
C GLU A 249 -18.10 -12.22 -6.37
N ILE A 250 -17.20 -13.21 -6.40
CA ILE A 250 -17.33 -14.46 -5.67
C ILE A 250 -17.23 -14.21 -4.16
N GLY A 251 -16.24 -13.39 -3.77
CA GLY A 251 -16.05 -13.00 -2.38
C GLY A 251 -17.24 -12.25 -1.76
N ASP A 252 -18.01 -11.52 -2.57
CA ASP A 252 -19.17 -10.72 -2.15
C ASP A 252 -20.49 -11.53 -1.99
N GLY A 253 -20.45 -12.87 -2.01
CA GLY A 253 -21.58 -13.72 -1.65
C GLY A 253 -22.31 -14.42 -2.80
N LYS A 254 -21.68 -14.54 -3.98
CA LYS A 254 -22.10 -15.55 -4.96
C LYS A 254 -21.57 -16.91 -4.51
N GLU A 255 -22.47 -17.82 -4.13
CA GLU A 255 -22.13 -19.20 -3.79
C GLU A 255 -21.24 -19.82 -4.88
N ILE A 256 -20.08 -20.32 -4.47
CA ILE A 256 -19.36 -21.32 -5.25
C ILE A 256 -19.14 -22.54 -4.36
N ASP A 257 -19.43 -23.71 -4.92
CA ASP A 257 -19.28 -25.01 -4.28
C ASP A 257 -17.82 -25.52 -4.16
N ASN A 258 -16.81 -24.90 -4.78
CA ASN A 258 -15.40 -25.28 -4.68
C ASN A 258 -14.38 -24.22 -5.16
N MET A 259 -13.14 -24.30 -4.64
CA MET A 259 -11.98 -23.48 -5.03
C MET A 259 -11.56 -23.69 -6.50
N CYS A 260 -11.72 -24.91 -7.05
CA CYS A 260 -11.45 -25.20 -8.46
C CYS A 260 -12.18 -24.23 -9.41
N THR A 261 -13.46 -23.96 -9.17
CA THR A 261 -14.25 -23.06 -10.03
C THR A 261 -13.72 -21.62 -9.93
N ALA A 262 -13.28 -21.18 -8.75
CA ALA A 262 -12.66 -19.87 -8.57
C ALA A 262 -11.31 -19.78 -9.32
N LEU A 263 -10.51 -20.85 -9.29
CA LEU A 263 -9.22 -20.92 -10.00
C LEU A 263 -9.38 -20.95 -11.53
N GLU A 264 -10.35 -21.70 -12.05
CA GLU A 264 -10.64 -21.70 -13.50
C GLU A 264 -11.09 -20.33 -14.00
N LYS A 265 -11.92 -19.65 -13.22
CA LYS A 265 -12.37 -18.28 -13.47
C LYS A 265 -11.19 -17.30 -13.46
N LEU A 266 -10.35 -17.37 -12.43
CA LEU A 266 -9.13 -16.58 -12.32
C LEU A 266 -8.19 -16.78 -13.51
N LYS A 267 -7.97 -18.03 -13.94
CA LYS A 267 -7.16 -18.34 -15.14
C LYS A 267 -7.73 -17.72 -16.40
N ARG A 268 -9.06 -17.73 -16.56
CA ARG A 268 -9.76 -17.10 -17.69
C ARG A 268 -9.62 -15.58 -17.67
N ASP A 269 -9.81 -14.95 -16.51
CA ASP A 269 -9.62 -13.51 -16.32
C ASP A 269 -8.21 -13.08 -16.69
N SER A 270 -7.19 -13.76 -16.18
CA SER A 270 -5.79 -13.45 -16.48
C SER A 270 -5.47 -13.62 -17.97
N LEU A 271 -6.04 -14.62 -18.65
CA LEU A 271 -5.87 -14.79 -20.09
C LEU A 271 -6.52 -13.63 -20.87
N ASN A 272 -7.74 -13.26 -20.51
CA ASN A 272 -8.45 -12.15 -21.16
C ASN A 272 -7.72 -10.83 -20.98
N GLN A 273 -7.21 -10.55 -19.77
CA GLN A 273 -6.37 -9.39 -19.49
C GLN A 273 -5.10 -9.39 -20.35
N GLY A 274 -4.43 -10.54 -20.47
CA GLY A 274 -3.24 -10.66 -21.34
C GLY A 274 -3.55 -10.36 -22.81
N ILE A 275 -4.70 -10.81 -23.32
CA ILE A 275 -5.15 -10.50 -24.69
C ILE A 275 -5.43 -9.00 -24.85
N GLU A 276 -6.13 -8.39 -23.90
CA GLU A 276 -6.46 -6.96 -23.90
C GLU A 276 -5.19 -6.10 -23.84
N GLN A 277 -4.26 -6.41 -22.94
CA GLN A 277 -2.97 -5.75 -22.85
C GLN A 277 -2.15 -5.91 -24.14
N GLY A 278 -2.17 -7.09 -24.76
CA GLY A 278 -1.53 -7.35 -26.05
C GLY A 278 -2.09 -6.47 -27.17
N LYS A 279 -3.42 -6.33 -27.24
CA LYS A 279 -4.08 -5.43 -28.19
C LYS A 279 -3.71 -3.97 -27.96
N LEU A 280 -3.75 -3.50 -26.71
CA LEU A 280 -3.37 -2.12 -26.36
C LEU A 280 -1.91 -1.83 -26.71
N SER A 281 -1.00 -2.78 -26.51
CA SER A 281 0.42 -2.68 -26.92
C SER A 281 0.56 -2.50 -28.43
N ILE A 282 -0.19 -3.29 -29.22
CA ILE A 282 -0.21 -3.13 -30.69
C ILE A 282 -0.73 -1.75 -31.06
N ILE A 283 -1.87 -1.31 -30.49
CA ILE A 283 -2.44 0.02 -30.75
C ILE A 283 -1.43 1.13 -30.43
N ARG A 284 -0.72 1.03 -29.29
CA ARG A 284 0.32 1.98 -28.89
C ARG A 284 1.45 2.04 -29.91
N ASN A 285 1.96 0.89 -30.35
CA ASN A 285 2.99 0.84 -31.38
C ASN A 285 2.53 1.46 -32.70
N LEU A 286 1.28 1.24 -33.11
CA LEU A 286 0.72 1.86 -34.32
C LEU A 286 0.61 3.39 -34.18
N LEU A 287 0.19 3.88 -33.00
CA LEU A 287 0.15 5.31 -32.69
C LEU A 287 1.55 5.95 -32.72
N MET A 288 2.55 5.30 -32.11
CA MET A 288 3.93 5.79 -32.10
C MET A 288 4.55 5.83 -33.51
N ASN A 289 4.14 4.93 -34.39
CA ASN A 289 4.53 4.92 -35.80
C ASN A 289 3.70 5.91 -36.67
N GLY A 290 2.91 6.79 -36.05
CA GLY A 290 2.21 7.88 -36.73
C GLY A 290 0.90 7.51 -37.41
N MET A 291 0.34 6.32 -37.14
CA MET A 291 -0.98 5.96 -37.68
C MET A 291 -2.09 6.76 -36.99
N THR A 292 -3.06 7.23 -37.77
CA THR A 292 -4.23 7.93 -37.22
C THR A 292 -5.20 6.96 -36.57
N ALA A 293 -6.03 7.46 -35.64
CA ALA A 293 -7.05 6.65 -34.99
C ALA A 293 -7.95 5.91 -36.00
N GLU A 294 -8.30 6.56 -37.11
CA GLU A 294 -9.14 5.97 -38.16
C GLU A 294 -8.43 4.82 -38.90
N GLN A 295 -7.13 4.95 -39.16
CA GLN A 295 -6.33 3.87 -39.74
C GLN A 295 -6.20 2.68 -38.78
N ILE A 296 -6.01 2.94 -37.49
CA ILE A 296 -5.89 1.89 -36.46
C ILE A 296 -7.20 1.11 -36.32
N LYS A 297 -8.36 1.78 -36.30
CA LYS A 297 -9.67 1.11 -36.31
C LYS A 297 -9.81 0.15 -37.48
N LYS A 298 -9.38 0.58 -38.67
CA LYS A 298 -9.49 -0.21 -39.90
C LYS A 298 -8.52 -1.40 -39.94
N THR A 299 -7.29 -1.23 -39.46
CA THR A 299 -6.24 -2.26 -39.55
C THR A 299 -6.26 -3.24 -38.38
N ALA A 300 -6.50 -2.77 -37.16
CA ALA A 300 -6.46 -3.59 -35.95
C ALA A 300 -7.86 -3.94 -35.40
N GLY A 301 -8.94 -3.43 -36.00
CA GLY A 301 -10.30 -3.61 -35.49
C GLY A 301 -10.53 -2.94 -34.13
N ALA A 302 -9.68 -1.98 -33.76
CA ALA A 302 -9.75 -1.31 -32.46
C ALA A 302 -10.97 -0.40 -32.34
N THR A 303 -11.47 -0.26 -31.13
CA THR A 303 -12.54 0.68 -30.76
C THR A 303 -11.97 2.06 -30.40
N ASP A 304 -12.84 3.08 -30.38
CA ASP A 304 -12.46 4.41 -29.88
C ASP A 304 -11.96 4.40 -28.44
N GLU A 305 -12.51 3.50 -27.62
CA GLU A 305 -12.15 3.39 -26.20
C GLU A 305 -10.76 2.81 -26.01
N GLU A 306 -10.44 1.70 -26.70
CA GLU A 306 -9.11 1.08 -26.70
C GLU A 306 -8.02 2.06 -27.20
N ILE A 307 -8.33 2.87 -28.21
CA ILE A 307 -7.40 3.89 -28.72
C ILE A 307 -7.15 4.98 -27.67
N ARG A 308 -8.21 5.48 -27.01
CA ARG A 308 -8.07 6.50 -25.94
C ARG A 308 -7.32 5.97 -24.73
N GLU A 309 -7.50 4.70 -24.40
CA GLU A 309 -6.80 4.03 -23.31
C GLU A 309 -5.31 3.84 -23.62
N ALA A 310 -5.00 3.37 -24.83
CA ALA A 310 -3.63 3.28 -25.31
C ALA A 310 -2.94 4.66 -25.31
N GLN A 311 -3.63 5.73 -25.73
CA GLN A 311 -3.10 7.10 -25.71
C GLN A 311 -2.82 7.62 -24.30
N ARG A 312 -3.69 7.35 -23.34
CA ARG A 312 -3.50 7.76 -21.93
C ARG A 312 -2.26 7.13 -21.33
N THR A 313 -2.02 5.85 -21.60
CA THR A 313 -0.84 5.15 -21.12
C THR A 313 0.46 5.52 -21.85
N THR A 314 0.40 6.09 -23.06
CA THR A 314 1.60 6.64 -23.75
C THR A 314 2.01 8.02 -23.22
N ALA A 315 1.10 8.77 -22.60
CA ALA A 315 1.39 10.09 -22.02
C ALA A 315 2.01 10.02 -20.62
N GLU A 316 2.03 8.83 -20.01
CA GLU A 316 2.56 8.54 -18.68
C GLU A 316 3.96 7.88 -18.69
N GLY A 317 4.54 7.65 -19.87
CA GLY A 317 5.91 7.16 -20.06
C GLY A 317 6.82 8.20 -20.69
#